data_AF-W9YDM9-F1
#
_entry.id   AF-W9YDM9-F1
#
_cell.length_a   1.000
_cell.length_b   1.000
_cell.length_c   1.000
_cell.angle_alpha   90.00
_cell.angle_beta   90.00
_cell.angle_gamma   90.00
#
_symmetry.space_group_name_H-M   'P 1'
#
loop_
_entity.id
_entity.type
_entity.pdbx_description
1 polymer ?
#
loop_
_entity_poly.entity_id
_entity_poly.type
_entity_poly.pdbx_seq_one_letter_code
_entity_poly.pdbx_strand_id
1 'polypeptide(L)'
;MDFFRDGTVYIPQCAWPSPGHIHLLCRMSNQPAKSVCLAGDPCHDLRVLTGEKEIVTWFDETGRRCCMHVDIPGSRETLARVCAASRDGFPIEVRIVQLWLK
;
A
#
# COMPACT_ATOMS: atom_id res chain seq x y z
N MET A 1 11.78 -1.93 7.38
CA MET A 1 12.66 -2.99 7.89
C MET A 1 12.96 -3.98 6.78
N ASP A 2 14.21 -4.42 6.61
CA ASP A 2 14.54 -5.60 5.79
C ASP A 2 14.36 -6.86 6.65
N PHE A 3 13.45 -7.75 6.24
CA PHE A 3 13.02 -8.88 7.06
C PHE A 3 14.04 -10.02 7.08
N PHE A 4 14.59 -10.37 5.91
CA PHE A 4 15.56 -11.46 5.78
C PHE A 4 17.02 -10.98 5.89
N ARG A 5 17.25 -9.65 5.88
CA ARG A 5 18.59 -9.02 5.90
C ARG A 5 19.44 -9.33 4.66
N ASP A 6 18.77 -9.69 3.57
CA ASP A 6 19.37 -10.00 2.27
C ASP A 6 18.89 -9.04 1.17
N GLY A 7 18.09 -8.02 1.53
CA GLY A 7 17.50 -7.08 0.60
C GLY A 7 16.38 -7.66 -0.28
N THR A 8 15.83 -8.84 0.04
CA THR A 8 14.75 -9.44 -0.76
C THR A 8 13.37 -8.98 -0.32
N VAL A 9 13.11 -8.82 0.97
CA VAL A 9 11.78 -8.44 1.48
C VAL A 9 11.89 -7.33 2.49
N TYR A 10 11.25 -6.21 2.18
CA TYR A 10 11.12 -5.07 3.08
C TYR A 10 9.69 -4.98 3.60
N ILE A 11 9.55 -4.75 4.89
CA ILE A 11 8.33 -4.33 5.55
C ILE A 11 8.43 -2.79 5.71
N PRO A 12 7.83 -2.00 4.80
CA PRO A 12 7.80 -0.55 4.95
C PRO A 12 6.97 -0.16 6.17
N GLN A 13 7.38 0.92 6.82
CA GLN A 13 6.61 1.47 7.92
C GLN A 13 5.45 2.29 7.35
N CYS A 14 4.25 1.77 7.52
CA CYS A 14 3.01 2.40 7.08
C CYS A 14 2.43 3.22 8.23
N ALA A 15 1.87 4.38 7.90
CA ALA A 15 1.19 5.24 8.88
C ALA A 15 -0.17 4.66 9.31
N TRP A 16 -0.66 3.63 8.61
CA TRP A 16 -1.93 3.00 8.88
C TRP A 16 -1.81 1.60 9.50
N PRO A 17 -2.18 1.42 10.78
CA PRO A 17 -2.35 0.13 11.40
C PRO A 17 -3.85 -0.13 11.60
N SER A 18 -4.49 -0.79 10.65
CA SER A 18 -5.42 -1.82 11.14
C SER A 18 -4.54 -2.87 11.81
N PRO A 19 -4.79 -3.26 13.06
CA PRO A 19 -4.03 -4.33 13.70
C PRO A 19 -4.04 -5.57 12.79
N GLY A 20 -2.88 -5.95 12.26
CA GLY A 20 -2.70 -7.14 11.42
C GLY A 20 -2.44 -6.91 9.92
N HIS A 21 -2.58 -5.69 9.38
CA HIS A 21 -2.18 -5.46 7.98
C HIS A 21 -0.67 -5.17 7.87
N ILE A 22 -0.01 -5.92 7.00
CA ILE A 22 1.43 -5.80 6.72
C ILE A 22 1.59 -5.52 5.23
N HIS A 23 2.32 -4.46 4.90
CA HIS A 23 2.73 -4.19 3.53
C HIS A 23 4.08 -4.87 3.29
N LEU A 24 4.28 -5.41 2.11
CA LEU A 24 5.56 -5.99 1.71
C LEU A 24 6.06 -5.33 0.44
N LEU A 25 7.36 -5.07 0.38
CA LEU A 25 8.07 -4.73 -0.83
C LEU A 25 9.07 -5.85 -1.09
N CYS A 26 8.82 -6.65 -2.12
CA CYS A 26 9.61 -7.83 -2.43
C CYS A 26 10.44 -7.58 -3.69
N ARG A 27 11.74 -7.83 -3.64
CA ARG A 27 12.62 -7.84 -4.81
C ARG A 27 12.41 -9.13 -5.59
N MET A 28 12.03 -8.98 -6.86
CA MET A 28 11.75 -10.08 -7.78
C MET A 28 12.96 -10.44 -8.64
N SER A 29 13.77 -9.45 -9.00
CA SER A 29 15.00 -9.64 -9.77
C SER A 29 15.98 -8.52 -9.50
N ASN A 30 17.28 -8.83 -9.59
CA ASN A 30 18.36 -7.85 -9.51
C ASN A 30 18.75 -7.33 -10.91
N GLN A 31 18.53 -8.11 -11.98
CA GLN A 31 18.86 -7.74 -13.35
C GLN A 31 17.82 -8.29 -14.36
N PRO A 32 16.93 -7.42 -14.91
CA PRO A 32 16.73 -6.02 -14.50
C PRO A 32 16.18 -5.94 -13.07
N ALA A 33 16.50 -4.87 -12.35
CA ALA A 33 15.95 -4.61 -11.02
C ALA A 33 14.42 -4.55 -11.11
N LYS A 34 13.74 -5.47 -10.41
CA LYS A 34 12.27 -5.51 -10.36
C LYS A 34 11.86 -5.74 -8.93
N SER A 35 10.90 -4.97 -8.45
CA SER A 35 10.32 -5.15 -7.13
C SER A 35 8.79 -5.17 -7.25
N VAL A 36 8.12 -5.91 -6.38
CA VAL A 36 6.68 -5.93 -6.26
C VAL A 36 6.26 -5.37 -4.90
N CYS A 37 5.32 -4.42 -4.88
CA CYS A 37 4.72 -3.95 -3.63
C CYS A 37 3.38 -4.63 -3.41
N LEU A 38 3.27 -5.40 -2.33
CA LEU A 38 2.05 -6.03 -1.84
C LEU A 38 1.43 -5.07 -0.81
N ALA A 39 0.58 -4.17 -1.30
CA ALA A 39 0.05 -3.06 -0.51
C ALA A 39 -1.17 -3.42 0.36
N GLY A 40 -1.72 -4.63 0.25
CA GLY A 40 -2.90 -5.07 1.01
C GLY A 40 -4.17 -4.27 0.71
N ASP A 41 -5.08 -4.25 1.68
CA ASP A 41 -6.38 -3.57 1.60
C ASP A 41 -6.35 -2.03 1.46
N PRO A 42 -5.31 -1.27 1.88
CA PRO A 42 -5.36 0.18 1.69
C PRO A 42 -5.24 0.65 0.24
N CYS A 43 -5.06 -0.26 -0.73
CA CYS A 43 -5.05 0.09 -2.15
C CYS A 43 -5.89 -0.92 -2.95
N HIS A 44 -7.21 -0.74 -3.03
CA HIS A 44 -8.08 -1.60 -3.86
C HIS A 44 -8.08 -1.22 -5.36
N ASP A 45 -7.55 -0.05 -5.72
CA ASP A 45 -7.49 0.42 -7.09
C ASP A 45 -6.17 1.20 -7.28
N LEU A 46 -5.39 0.81 -8.31
CA LEU A 46 -4.10 1.46 -8.62
C LEU A 46 -4.25 2.96 -8.90
N ARG A 47 -5.43 3.41 -9.33
CA ARG A 47 -5.72 4.82 -9.55
C ARG A 47 -5.69 5.65 -8.28
N VAL A 48 -5.94 5.03 -7.12
CA VAL A 48 -5.79 5.70 -5.81
C VAL A 48 -4.30 5.91 -5.49
N LEU A 49 -3.43 5.02 -5.96
CA LEU A 49 -1.98 5.17 -5.82
C LEU A 49 -1.40 6.20 -6.79
N THR A 50 -1.90 6.27 -8.03
CA THR A 50 -1.47 7.27 -9.02
C THR A 50 -2.06 8.66 -8.78
N GLY A 51 -3.06 8.78 -7.91
CA GLY A 51 -3.79 10.02 -7.65
C GLY A 51 -4.87 10.33 -8.69
N GLU A 52 -5.14 9.41 -9.62
CA GLU A 52 -6.26 9.50 -10.56
C GLU A 52 -7.63 9.33 -9.88
N LYS A 53 -7.66 8.73 -8.68
CA LYS A 53 -8.84 8.57 -7.84
C LYS A 53 -8.55 8.90 -6.39
N GLU A 54 -9.59 9.30 -5.68
CA GLU A 54 -9.55 9.53 -4.24
C GLU A 54 -10.06 8.32 -3.45
N ILE A 55 -9.68 8.26 -2.17
CA ILE A 55 -10.27 7.31 -1.21
C ILE A 55 -11.77 7.60 -1.10
N VAL A 56 -12.59 6.58 -1.37
CA VAL A 56 -14.04 6.69 -1.32
C VAL A 56 -14.51 6.91 0.12
N THR A 57 -15.40 7.90 0.27
CA THR A 57 -16.20 8.10 1.47
C THR A 57 -17.67 8.20 1.08
N TRP A 58 -18.56 7.62 1.87
CA TRP A 58 -20.01 7.70 1.67
C TRP A 58 -20.69 8.21 2.93
N PHE A 59 -22.00 8.50 2.86
CA PHE A 59 -22.82 8.77 4.04
C PHE A 59 -23.71 7.56 4.30
N ASP A 60 -23.86 7.15 5.56
CA ASP A 60 -24.83 6.13 5.94
C ASP A 60 -26.26 6.70 6.05
N GLU A 61 -27.22 5.86 6.40
CA GLU A 61 -28.63 6.24 6.57
C GLU A 61 -28.85 7.30 7.66
N THR A 62 -27.88 7.49 8.57
CA THR A 62 -27.91 8.50 9.64
C THR A 62 -27.24 9.81 9.24
N GLY A 63 -26.67 9.90 8.03
CA GLY A 63 -25.89 11.04 7.57
C GLY A 63 -24.47 11.09 8.12
N ARG A 64 -23.95 10.00 8.70
CA ARG A 64 -22.56 9.90 9.16
C ARG A 64 -21.66 9.59 7.97
N ARG A 65 -20.54 10.32 7.86
CA ARG A 65 -19.51 10.04 6.86
C ARG A 65 -18.74 8.77 7.23
N CYS A 66 -18.72 7.82 6.31
CA CYS A 66 -18.13 6.49 6.47
C CYS A 66 -17.01 6.27 5.44
N CYS A 67 -16.04 5.42 5.81
CA CYS A 67 -14.94 4.96 4.97
C CYS A 67 -14.52 3.57 5.45
N MET A 68 -14.04 2.71 4.54
CA MET A 68 -13.44 1.42 4.93
C MET A 68 -12.07 1.61 5.60
N HIS A 69 -11.40 2.74 5.33
CA HIS A 69 -10.19 3.12 6.03
C HIS A 69 -10.56 3.83 7.32
N VAL A 70 -10.03 3.36 8.46
CA VAL A 70 -10.29 4.00 9.75
C VAL A 70 -9.42 5.27 9.95
N ASP A 71 -8.27 5.42 9.26
CA ASP A 71 -7.51 6.69 9.13
C ASP A 71 -7.19 6.95 7.65
N ILE A 72 -7.99 7.86 7.08
CA ILE A 72 -7.83 8.32 5.71
C ILE A 72 -6.50 9.08 5.53
N PRO A 73 -6.13 10.06 6.40
CA PRO A 73 -4.80 10.68 6.37
C PRO A 73 -3.62 9.71 6.33
N GLY A 74 -3.54 8.77 7.28
CA GLY A 74 -2.43 7.79 7.34
C GLY A 74 -2.41 6.84 6.14
N SER A 75 -3.59 6.48 5.62
CA SER A 75 -3.70 5.70 4.38
C SER A 75 -3.13 6.48 3.18
N ARG A 76 -3.48 7.76 3.05
CA ARG A 76 -2.95 8.63 1.98
C ARG A 76 -1.44 8.80 2.07
N GLU A 77 -0.90 9.02 3.26
CA GLU A 77 0.54 9.15 3.46
C GLU A 77 1.28 7.87 3.04
N THR A 78 0.73 6.70 3.42
CA THR A 78 1.30 5.42 3.06
C THR A 78 1.32 5.21 1.54
N LEU A 79 0.22 5.52 0.86
CA LEU A 79 0.13 5.45 -0.60
C LEU A 79 1.11 6.41 -1.27
N ALA A 80 1.25 7.64 -0.75
CA ALA A 80 2.19 8.62 -1.27
C ALA A 80 3.65 8.11 -1.18
N ARG A 81 4.03 7.47 -0.07
CA ARG A 81 5.36 6.87 0.10
C ARG A 81 5.62 5.73 -0.89
N VAL A 82 4.64 4.84 -1.09
CA VAL A 82 4.75 3.75 -2.09
C VAL A 82 4.89 4.31 -3.51
N CYS A 83 4.10 5.35 -3.82
CA CYS A 83 4.13 6.00 -5.12
C CYS A 83 5.45 6.76 -5.37
N ALA A 84 6.02 7.40 -4.35
CA ALA A 84 7.33 8.05 -4.43
C ALA A 84 8.45 7.02 -4.67
N ALA A 85 8.44 5.91 -3.91
CA ALA A 85 9.43 4.84 -4.09
C ALA A 85 9.41 4.24 -5.51
N SER A 86 8.24 4.19 -6.16
CA SER A 86 8.13 3.73 -7.55
C SER A 86 8.67 4.73 -8.57
N ARG A 87 8.78 6.01 -8.23
CA ARG A 87 9.24 7.09 -9.13
C ARG A 87 10.75 7.32 -9.05
N ASP A 88 11.38 7.03 -7.91
CA ASP A 88 12.82 7.25 -7.67
C ASP A 88 13.74 6.21 -8.35
N GLY A 89 13.33 5.66 -9.50
CA GLY A 89 14.16 4.77 -10.31
C GLY A 89 14.16 3.30 -9.87
N PHE A 90 13.35 2.92 -8.88
CA PHE A 90 13.04 1.52 -8.61
C PHE A 90 11.85 1.09 -9.48
N PRO A 91 12.00 0.10 -10.37
CA PRO A 91 10.86 -0.47 -11.10
C PRO A 91 10.01 -1.25 -10.08
N ILE A 92 9.07 -0.56 -9.45
CA ILE A 92 8.14 -1.14 -8.49
C ILE A 92 6.83 -1.41 -9.21
N GLU A 93 6.57 -2.69 -9.42
CA GLU A 93 5.29 -3.19 -9.85
C GLU A 93 4.37 -3.26 -8.61
N VAL A 94 3.41 -2.36 -8.48
CA VAL A 94 2.45 -2.47 -7.37
C VAL A 94 1.43 -3.55 -7.72
N ARG A 95 1.23 -4.49 -6.80
CA ARG A 95 0.23 -5.54 -6.90
C ARG A 95 -0.66 -5.50 -5.67
N ILE A 96 -1.94 -5.48 -5.95
CA ILE A 96 -2.96 -5.53 -4.91
C ILE A 96 -3.16 -7.01 -4.62
N VAL A 97 -2.65 -7.47 -3.48
CA VAL A 97 -2.88 -8.83 -3.00
C VAL A 97 -3.63 -8.72 -1.69
N GLN A 98 -4.91 -9.10 -1.74
CA GLN A 98 -5.74 -9.19 -0.54
C GLN A 98 -5.42 -10.50 0.18
N LEU A 99 -4.60 -10.43 1.22
CA LEU A 99 -4.37 -11.55 2.13
C LEU A 99 -5.41 -11.50 3.24
N TRP A 100 -6.54 -12.18 3.03
CA TRP A 100 -7.42 -12.56 4.13
C TRP A 100 -6.75 -13.74 4.84
N LEU A 101 -6.05 -13.49 5.94
CA LEU A 101 -5.73 -14.55 6.90
C LEU A 101 -7.09 -15.02 7.46
N LYS A 102 -7.57 -16.16 6.96
CA LYS A 102 -8.74 -16.86 7.50
C LYS A 102 -8.43 -17.48 8.85
#